data_AF-A0A9E6EAA4-F1
#
_entry.id   AF-A0A9E6EAA4-F1
#
_cell.length_a   1.000
_cell.length_b   1.000
_cell.length_c   1.000
_cell.angle_alpha   90.00
_cell.angle_beta   90.00
_cell.angle_gamma   90.00
#
_symmetry.space_group_name_H-M   'P 1'
#
loop_
_entity.id
_entity.type
_entity.pdbx_description
1 polymer ?
#
loop_
_entity_poly.entity_id
_entity_poly.type
_entity_poly.pdbx_seq_one_letter_code
_entity_poly.pdbx_strand_id
1 'polypeptide(L)'
;MTKYLTEIWDYIRLNPKKFVIQAVLALIALWFIFGDFGLVTRVGMELEHRQLEKRQAEEQKKIVAQQNMIQHADHPDSIEKAARERYNFRKKGETVFIIKP
;
A
#
# COMPACT_ATOMS: atom_id res chain seq x y z
N MET A 1 3.81 0.01 46.18
CA MET A 1 3.29 0.77 45.01
C MET A 1 3.04 2.24 45.34
N THR A 2 2.40 2.54 46.48
CA THR A 2 2.16 3.90 46.99
C THR A 2 3.43 4.72 47.24
N LYS A 3 4.49 4.09 47.75
CA LYS A 3 5.77 4.75 48.04
C LYS A 3 6.45 5.38 46.80
N TYR A 4 6.37 4.71 45.65
CA TYR A 4 6.90 5.23 44.38
C TYR A 4 6.07 6.42 43.87
N LEU A 5 4.75 6.35 44.04
CA LEU A 5 3.86 7.46 43.67
C LEU A 5 4.12 8.70 44.52
N THR A 6 4.38 8.53 45.82
CA THR A 6 4.70 9.65 46.73
C THR A 6 6.06 10.27 46.41
N GLU A 7 7.08 9.46 46.10
CA GLU A 7 8.41 9.96 45.72
C GLU A 7 8.38 10.75 44.40
N ILE A 8 7.59 10.29 43.43
CA ILE A 8 7.35 11.03 42.16
C ILE A 8 6.65 12.35 42.45
N TRP A 9 5.65 12.35 43.32
CA TRP A 9 4.88 13.55 43.68
C TRP A 9 5.75 14.60 44.38
N ASP A 10 6.58 14.17 45.33
CA ASP A 10 7.51 15.04 46.04
C ASP A 10 8.58 15.62 45.10
N TYR A 11 9.09 14.81 44.16
CA TYR A 11 10.05 15.24 43.14
C TYR A 11 9.46 16.31 42.20
N ILE A 12 8.21 16.13 41.76
CA ILE A 12 7.49 17.12 40.93
C ILE A 12 7.30 18.43 41.69
N ARG A 13 6.97 18.36 42.99
CA ARG A 13 6.78 19.54 43.85
C ARG A 13 8.07 20.33 44.06
N LEU A 14 9.22 19.65 44.16
CA LEU A 14 10.54 20.26 44.39
C LEU A 14 11.05 21.06 43.18
N ASN A 15 10.73 20.67 41.95
CA ASN A 15 11.21 21.33 40.73
C ASN A 15 10.13 21.42 39.62
N PRO A 16 9.03 22.16 39.84
CA PRO A 16 7.87 22.14 38.95
C PRO A 16 8.19 22.64 37.52
N LYS A 17 9.08 23.63 37.38
CA LYS A 17 9.47 24.18 36.09
C LYS A 17 10.18 23.17 35.18
N LYS A 18 11.07 22.33 35.75
CA LYS A 18 11.81 21.31 34.98
C LYS A 18 10.89 20.20 34.50
N PHE A 19 9.98 19.76 35.37
CA PHE A 19 9.00 18.74 35.03
C PHE A 19 8.03 19.22 33.93
N VAL A 20 7.55 20.46 34.03
CA VAL A 20 6.70 21.06 32.99
C VAL A 20 7.45 21.12 31.65
N ILE A 21 8.72 21.56 31.63
CA ILE A 21 9.53 21.57 30.40
C ILE A 21 9.68 20.16 29.82
N GLN A 22 9.97 19.16 30.66
CA GLN A 22 10.08 17.76 30.22
C GLN A 22 8.76 17.22 29.68
N ALA A 23 7.64 17.52 30.32
CA ALA A 23 6.31 17.11 29.85
C ALA A 23 5.97 17.74 28.50
N VAL A 24 6.27 19.04 28.33
CA VAL A 24 6.08 19.74 27.05
C VAL A 24 6.97 19.15 25.96
N LEU A 25 8.24 18.88 26.25
CA LEU A 25 9.15 18.24 25.30
C LEU A 25 8.68 16.83 24.92
N ALA A 26 8.17 16.06 25.88
CA ALA A 26 7.62 14.74 25.62
C ALA A 26 6.37 14.81 24.72
N LEU A 27 5.49 15.78 24.93
CA LEU A 27 4.32 16.01 24.07
C LEU A 27 4.73 16.42 22.65
N ILE A 28 5.73 17.30 22.51
CA ILE A 28 6.27 17.69 21.20
C ILE A 28 6.89 16.49 20.50
N ALA A 29 7.68 15.66 21.21
CA ALA A 29 8.27 14.46 20.66
C ALA A 29 7.20 13.45 20.22
N LEU A 30 6.15 13.26 21.02
CA LEU A 30 5.03 12.40 20.68
C LEU A 30 4.34 12.89 19.40
N TRP A 31 4.06 14.20 19.31
CA TRP A 31 3.45 14.80 18.13
C TRP A 31 4.34 14.67 16.89
N PHE A 32 5.67 14.80 17.03
CA PHE A 32 6.60 14.64 15.92
C PHE A 32 6.69 13.18 15.42
N ILE A 33 6.52 12.20 16.30
CA ILE A 33 6.56 10.78 15.92
C ILE A 33 5.24 10.35 15.30
N PHE A 34 4.12 10.70 15.94
CA PHE A 34 2.78 10.16 15.65
C PHE A 34 1.82 11.14 14.97
N GLY A 35 2.22 12.39 14.75
CA GLY A 35 1.40 13.36 14.02
C GLY A 35 1.17 12.95 12.57
N ASP A 36 0.24 13.63 11.91
CA ASP A 36 -0.13 13.35 10.51
C ASP A 36 1.07 13.43 9.56
N PHE A 37 2.04 14.30 9.85
CA PHE A 37 3.32 14.42 9.13
C PHE A 37 4.51 13.85 9.92
N GLY A 38 4.22 13.01 10.91
CA GLY A 38 5.22 12.41 11.76
C GLY A 38 6.07 11.34 11.07
N LEU A 39 7.09 10.88 11.79
CA LEU A 39 8.03 9.88 11.29
C LEU A 39 7.35 8.57 10.86
N VAL A 40 6.34 8.12 11.61
CA VAL A 40 5.60 6.89 11.29
C VAL A 40 4.89 7.03 9.93
N THR A 41 4.19 8.14 9.73
CA THR A 41 3.48 8.42 8.47
C THR A 41 4.45 8.53 7.32
N ARG A 42 5.63 9.14 7.51
CA ARG A 42 6.65 9.26 6.46
C ARG A 42 7.14 7.90 5.97
N VAL A 43 7.41 6.97 6.88
CA VAL A 43 7.82 5.61 6.52
C VAL A 43 6.69 4.85 5.82
N GLY A 44 5.45 5.02 6.28
CA GLY A 44 4.28 4.44 5.63
C GLY A 44 4.12 4.91 4.18
N MET A 45 4.22 6.22 3.95
CA MET A 45 4.13 6.81 2.61
C MET A 45 5.23 6.32 1.67
N GLU A 46 6.47 6.16 2.15
CA GLU A 46 7.58 5.64 1.34
C GLU A 46 7.35 4.17 0.91
N LEU A 47 6.78 3.35 1.81
CA LEU A 47 6.42 1.97 1.49
C LEU A 47 5.29 1.90 0.48
N GLU A 48 4.25 2.72 0.67
CA GLU A 48 3.13 2.81 -0.26
C GLU A 48 3.60 3.29 -1.64
N HIS A 49 4.47 4.29 -1.68
CA HIS A 49 5.05 4.80 -2.92
C HIS A 49 5.76 3.69 -3.70
N ARG A 50 6.62 2.92 -3.04
CA ARG A 50 7.32 1.77 -3.66
C ARG A 50 6.36 0.68 -4.15
N GLN A 51 5.26 0.45 -3.44
CA GLN A 51 4.23 -0.51 -3.88
C GLN A 51 3.51 0.01 -5.13
N LEU A 52 3.15 1.29 -5.16
CA LEU A 52 2.50 1.92 -6.30
C LEU A 52 3.41 1.91 -7.52
N GLU A 53 4.70 2.22 -7.39
CA GLU A 53 5.67 2.15 -8.49
C GLU A 53 5.78 0.73 -9.06
N LYS A 54 5.84 -0.29 -8.19
CA LYS A 54 5.87 -1.69 -8.63
C LYS A 54 4.61 -2.07 -9.40
N ARG A 55 3.42 -1.71 -8.89
CA ARG A 55 2.14 -1.96 -9.58
C ARG A 55 2.10 -1.24 -10.93
N GLN A 56 2.53 0.00 -10.98
CA GLN A 56 2.61 0.77 -12.23
C GLN A 56 3.52 0.08 -13.25
N ALA A 57 4.70 -0.39 -12.84
CA ALA A 57 5.62 -1.09 -13.72
C ALA A 57 5.04 -2.42 -14.23
N GLU A 58 4.31 -3.16 -13.40
CA GLU A 58 3.61 -4.39 -13.79
C GLU A 58 2.49 -4.13 -14.79
N GLU A 59 1.64 -3.13 -14.54
CA GLU A 59 0.57 -2.74 -15.46
C GLU A 59 1.13 -2.22 -16.79
N GLN A 60 2.21 -1.46 -16.76
CA GLN A 60 2.88 -0.99 -17.98
C GLN A 60 3.38 -2.17 -18.83
N LYS A 61 3.93 -3.22 -18.21
CA LYS A 61 4.31 -4.45 -18.91
C LYS A 61 3.11 -5.14 -19.55
N LYS A 62 1.96 -5.19 -18.85
CA LYS A 62 0.72 -5.77 -19.39
C LYS A 62 0.22 -4.99 -20.61
N ILE A 63 0.24 -3.65 -20.54
CA ILE A 63 -0.14 -2.78 -21.66
C ILE A 63 0.73 -3.06 -22.88
N VAL A 64 2.07 -3.09 -22.72
CA VAL A 64 2.99 -3.38 -23.83
C VAL A 64 2.74 -4.76 -24.41
N ALA A 65 2.54 -5.78 -23.57
CA ALA A 65 2.23 -7.14 -24.03
C ALA A 65 0.91 -7.19 -24.81
N GLN A 66 -0.14 -6.52 -24.32
CA GLN A 66 -1.43 -6.42 -25.01
C GLN A 66 -1.32 -5.66 -26.34
N GLN A 67 -0.55 -4.57 -26.36
CA GLN A 67 -0.36 -3.79 -27.57
C GLN A 67 0.40 -4.58 -28.63
N ASN A 68 1.41 -5.36 -28.24
CA ASN A 68 2.07 -6.30 -29.14
C ASN A 68 1.07 -7.35 -29.66
N MET A 69 0.20 -7.90 -28.82
CA MET A 69 -0.83 -8.84 -29.29
C MET A 69 -1.77 -8.20 -30.32
N ILE A 70 -2.20 -6.96 -30.10
CA ILE A 70 -3.07 -6.21 -31.02
C ILE A 70 -2.34 -5.92 -32.34
N GLN A 71 -1.07 -5.53 -32.32
CA GLN A 71 -0.29 -5.28 -33.54
C GLN A 71 -0.13 -6.53 -34.41
N HIS A 72 -0.13 -7.72 -33.80
CA HIS A 72 -0.06 -8.99 -34.53
C HIS A 72 -1.46 -9.59 -34.78
N ALA A 73 -2.52 -8.83 -34.47
CA ALA A 73 -3.91 -9.21 -34.64
C ALA A 73 -4.51 -8.83 -36.00
N ASP A 74 -3.67 -8.42 -36.96
CA ASP A 74 -4.09 -8.06 -38.34
C ASP A 74 -4.78 -9.20 -39.12
N HIS A 75 -4.87 -10.40 -38.53
CA HIS A 75 -5.63 -11.51 -39.08
C HIS A 75 -6.89 -11.73 -38.22
N PRO A 76 -8.11 -11.71 -38.81
CA PRO A 76 -9.35 -11.94 -38.07
C PRO A 76 -9.34 -13.24 -37.24
N ASP A 77 -8.65 -14.27 -37.75
CA ASP A 77 -8.49 -15.56 -37.09
C ASP A 77 -7.64 -15.49 -35.82
N SER A 78 -6.64 -14.60 -35.74
CA SER A 78 -5.82 -14.44 -34.54
C SER A 78 -6.57 -13.70 -33.42
N ILE A 79 -7.49 -12.79 -33.75
CA ILE A 79 -8.41 -12.17 -32.78
C ILE A 79 -9.40 -13.20 -32.23
N GLU A 80 -10.06 -13.97 -33.10
CA GLU A 80 -11.06 -14.95 -32.68
C GLU A 80 -10.43 -16.04 -31.80
N LYS A 81 -9.20 -16.49 -32.14
CA LYS A 81 -8.43 -17.42 -31.33
C LYS A 81 -8.11 -16.85 -29.93
N ALA A 82 -7.61 -15.62 -29.85
CA ALA A 82 -7.30 -14.98 -28.56
C ALA A 82 -8.56 -14.77 -27.70
N ALA A 83 -9.69 -14.42 -28.32
CA ALA A 83 -10.99 -14.28 -27.65
C ALA A 83 -11.50 -15.60 -27.05
N ARG A 84 -11.35 -16.71 -27.80
CA ARG A 84 -11.72 -18.05 -27.33
C ARG A 84 -10.80 -18.55 -26.21
N GLU A 85 -9.48 -18.46 -26.41
CA GLU A 85 -8.49 -19.03 -25.47
C GLU A 85 -8.41 -18.26 -24.14
N ARG A 86 -8.46 -16.92 -24.17
CA ARG A 86 -8.28 -16.11 -22.95
C ARG A 86 -9.58 -15.76 -22.24
N TYR A 87 -10.66 -15.58 -22.99
CA TYR A 87 -11.92 -15.04 -22.47
C TYR A 87 -13.09 -16.01 -22.59
N ASN A 88 -12.88 -17.22 -23.13
CA ASN A 88 -13.92 -18.23 -23.35
C ASN A 88 -15.14 -17.67 -24.12
N PHE A 89 -14.90 -16.72 -25.03
CA PHE A 89 -15.97 -16.19 -25.87
C PHE A 89 -16.53 -17.29 -26.78
N ARG A 90 -17.86 -17.31 -26.91
CA ARG A 90 -18.61 -18.28 -27.71
C ARG A 90 -19.67 -17.56 -28.53
N LYS A 91 -19.97 -18.04 -29.74
CA LYS A 91 -21.09 -17.55 -30.53
C LYS A 91 -22.41 -18.05 -29.93
N LYS A 92 -23.50 -17.32 -30.16
CA LYS A 92 -24.83 -17.69 -29.66
C LYS A 92 -25.24 -19.03 -30.27
N GLY A 93 -25.46 -20.05 -29.43
CA GLY A 93 -25.80 -21.42 -29.86
C GLY A 93 -24.62 -22.37 -30.03
N GLU A 94 -23.38 -21.93 -29.76
CA GLU A 94 -22.18 -22.76 -29.83
C GLU A 94 -21.95 -23.53 -28.52
N THR A 95 -21.68 -24.84 -28.61
CA THR A 95 -21.30 -25.70 -27.46
C THR A 95 -19.77 -25.82 -27.40
N VAL A 96 -19.17 -25.29 -26.34
CA VAL A 96 -17.71 -25.31 -26.12
C VAL A 96 -17.34 -26.43 -25.16
N PHE A 97 -16.40 -27.28 -25.53
CA PHE A 97 -15.86 -28.35 -24.69
C PHE A 97 -14.49 -27.94 -24.13
N ILE A 98 -14.37 -27.88 -22.81
CA ILE A 98 -13.09 -27.60 -22.13
C ILE A 98 -12.50 -28.95 -21.71
N ILE A 99 -11.43 -29.37 -22.38
CA ILE A 99 -10.71 -30.61 -22.04
C ILE A 99 -9.58 -30.24 -21.07
N LYS A 100 -9.61 -30.83 -19.86
CA LYS A 100 -8.50 -30.74 -18.91
C LYS A 100 -7.68 -32.04 -18.97
N PRO A 101 -6.34 -31.98 -18.85
CA PRO A 101 -5.51 -33.16 -18.72
C PRO A 101 -5.77 -33.90 -17.39
#